data_AF-A0A2W4MYX3-F1
#
_entry.id   AF-A0A2W4MYX3-F1
#
_cell.length_a   1.000
_cell.length_b   1.000
_cell.length_c   1.000
_cell.angle_alpha   90.00
_cell.angle_beta   90.00
_cell.angle_gamma   90.00
#
_symmetry.space_group_name_H-M   'P 1'
#
loop_
_entity.id
_entity.type
_entity.pdbx_description
1 polymer ?
#
loop_
_entity_poly.entity_id
_entity_poly.type
_entity_poly.pdbx_seq_one_letter_code
_entity_poly.pdbx_strand_id
1 'polypeptide(L)'
;MRRAVWHHLGAVAILGLSGLLTTRGVWDLSAEVVGTRFFGYGALTLLALALMAGPLARLAPGVFPWLVPARRALGIWSAVAAGIHFLFVIQMLEFYGVEKLQDLYLRPPLTAPSIISSSDINPFYSDWTRAVNWTGTGAAAILIFLALTSSDTMERWLGAQAWKHLQRQVYTAAALVTCHFGLMWAQRLKSSPPKLAYGWWLLATAFVLQLAGVAHTVLTYRRHQARSPGSTSSRPTQPPAAGNPPRPANPTQPANPPHSASPTHPPVAGG
;
A
#
# COMPACT_ATOMS: atom_id res chain seq x y z
N MET A 1 -21.54 8.03 6.95
CA MET A 1 -21.10 7.38 8.21
C MET A 1 -21.50 5.91 8.32
N ARG A 2 -22.79 5.53 8.24
CA ARG A 2 -23.24 4.12 8.43
C ARG A 2 -22.50 3.08 7.55
N ARG A 3 -22.30 3.32 6.26
CA ARG A 3 -21.59 2.38 5.36
C ARG A 3 -20.11 2.17 5.72
N ALA A 4 -19.43 3.21 6.22
CA ALA A 4 -18.02 3.10 6.62
C ALA A 4 -17.87 2.17 7.84
N VAL A 5 -18.78 2.30 8.81
CA VAL A 5 -18.80 1.44 10.01
C VAL A 5 -18.92 -0.04 9.63
N TRP A 6 -19.81 -0.38 8.69
CA TRP A 6 -19.98 -1.76 8.23
C TRP A 6 -18.72 -2.36 7.61
N HIS A 7 -17.91 -1.57 6.89
CA HIS A 7 -16.64 -2.08 6.35
C HIS A 7 -15.62 -2.39 7.45
N HIS A 8 -15.55 -1.56 8.51
CA HIS A 8 -14.69 -1.84 9.65
C HIS A 8 -15.17 -3.06 10.44
N LEU A 9 -16.47 -3.17 10.70
CA LEU A 9 -17.05 -4.34 11.36
C LEU A 9 -16.80 -5.62 10.56
N GLY A 10 -16.99 -5.58 9.24
CA GLY A 10 -16.69 -6.70 8.36
C GLY A 10 -15.22 -7.11 8.41
N ALA A 11 -14.30 -6.14 8.40
CA ALA A 11 -12.87 -6.42 8.51
C ALA A 11 -12.50 -7.07 9.87
N VAL A 12 -13.07 -6.61 10.98
CA VAL A 12 -12.88 -7.24 12.31
C VAL A 12 -13.47 -8.65 12.35
N ALA A 13 -14.65 -8.85 11.75
CA ALA A 13 -15.26 -10.17 11.67
C ALA A 13 -14.40 -11.15 10.85
N ILE A 14 -13.86 -10.71 9.72
CA ILE A 14 -12.93 -11.50 8.90
C ILE A 14 -11.64 -11.81 9.67
N LEU A 15 -11.09 -10.82 10.37
CA LEU A 15 -9.92 -11.01 11.24
C LEU A 15 -10.18 -12.10 12.28
N GLY A 16 -11.29 -11.98 13.01
CA GLY A 16 -11.69 -12.92 14.04
C GLY A 16 -11.90 -14.32 13.50
N LEU A 17 -12.66 -14.46 12.40
CA LEU A 17 -12.92 -15.75 11.77
C LEU A 17 -11.63 -16.40 11.25
N SER A 18 -10.81 -15.65 10.51
CA SER A 18 -9.52 -16.15 10.01
C SER A 18 -8.59 -16.55 11.15
N GLY A 19 -8.51 -15.73 12.19
CA GLY A 19 -7.71 -16.01 13.38
C GLY A 19 -8.16 -17.30 14.04
N LEU A 20 -9.46 -17.44 14.34
CA LEU A 20 -10.04 -18.63 14.96
C LEU A 20 -9.79 -19.89 14.13
N LEU A 21 -9.97 -19.83 12.80
CA LEU A 21 -9.75 -20.96 11.90
C LEU A 21 -8.28 -21.40 11.90
N THR A 22 -7.35 -20.45 11.89
CA THR A 22 -5.92 -20.75 11.84
C THR A 22 -5.33 -21.11 13.20
N THR A 23 -5.99 -20.80 14.32
CA THR A 23 -5.58 -21.26 15.66
C THR A 23 -6.29 -22.52 16.14
N ARG A 24 -7.19 -23.13 15.35
CA ARG A 24 -7.80 -24.42 15.72
C ARG A 24 -6.73 -25.48 16.00
N GLY A 25 -6.89 -26.20 17.11
CA GLY A 25 -6.01 -27.31 17.52
C GLY A 25 -4.63 -26.89 18.02
N VAL A 26 -4.44 -25.63 18.41
CA VAL A 26 -3.16 -25.15 18.98
C VAL A 26 -3.37 -24.29 20.23
N TRP A 27 -4.55 -24.39 20.85
CA TRP A 27 -4.95 -23.62 22.04
C TRP A 27 -4.31 -24.13 23.34
N ASP A 28 -3.68 -25.30 23.28
CA ASP A 28 -2.82 -25.89 24.30
C ASP A 28 -1.44 -25.22 24.38
N LEU A 29 -1.06 -24.43 23.36
CA LEU A 29 0.18 -23.67 23.36
C LEU A 29 0.04 -22.37 24.16
N SER A 30 1.18 -21.73 24.45
CA SER A 30 1.20 -20.45 25.16
C SER A 30 0.42 -19.36 24.43
N ALA A 31 -0.10 -18.38 25.18
CA ALA A 31 -0.92 -17.29 24.64
C ALA A 31 -0.16 -16.48 23.57
N GLU A 32 1.15 -16.33 23.71
CA GLU A 32 2.02 -15.65 22.75
C GLU A 32 2.06 -16.42 21.42
N VAL A 33 2.19 -17.75 21.45
CA VAL A 33 2.22 -18.60 20.24
C VAL A 33 0.87 -18.61 19.54
N VAL A 34 -0.21 -18.66 20.31
CA VAL A 34 -1.57 -18.56 19.74
C VAL A 34 -1.80 -17.16 19.15
N GLY A 35 -1.41 -16.11 19.86
CA GLY A 35 -1.53 -14.71 19.45
C GLY A 35 -0.77 -14.40 18.18
N THR A 36 0.50 -14.78 18.08
CA THR A 36 1.31 -14.61 16.86
C THR A 36 0.63 -15.26 15.64
N ARG A 37 0.06 -16.46 15.77
CA ARG A 37 -0.66 -17.14 14.68
C ARG A 37 -1.97 -16.43 14.34
N PHE A 38 -2.79 -16.13 15.34
CA PHE A 38 -4.09 -15.47 15.16
C PHE A 38 -3.95 -14.18 14.37
N PHE A 39 -3.10 -13.27 14.86
CA PHE A 39 -2.94 -11.95 14.27
C PHE A 39 -2.10 -11.99 12.99
N GLY A 40 -1.13 -12.89 12.88
CA GLY A 40 -0.33 -13.05 11.66
C GLY A 40 -1.15 -13.51 10.45
N TYR A 41 -1.89 -14.61 10.59
CA TYR A 41 -2.77 -15.10 9.51
C TYR A 41 -3.96 -14.16 9.26
N GLY A 42 -4.49 -13.53 10.32
CA GLY A 42 -5.53 -12.52 10.21
C GLY A 42 -5.07 -11.31 9.39
N ALA A 43 -3.89 -10.76 9.69
CA ALA A 43 -3.28 -9.66 8.95
C ALA A 43 -3.05 -10.01 7.47
N LEU A 44 -2.49 -11.20 7.20
CA LEU A 44 -2.27 -11.72 5.84
C LEU A 44 -3.57 -11.81 5.05
N THR A 45 -4.64 -12.33 5.66
CA THR A 45 -5.96 -12.47 5.03
C THR A 45 -6.53 -11.12 4.65
N LEU A 46 -6.51 -10.16 5.58
CA LEU A 46 -6.99 -8.80 5.32
C LEU A 46 -6.17 -8.09 4.24
N LEU A 47 -4.84 -8.26 4.24
CA LEU A 47 -3.95 -7.70 3.23
C LEU A 47 -4.28 -8.27 1.85
N ALA A 48 -4.41 -9.60 1.74
CA ALA A 48 -4.73 -10.28 0.49
C ALA A 48 -6.08 -9.79 -0.05
N LEU A 49 -7.12 -9.71 0.79
CA LEU A 49 -8.43 -9.20 0.39
C LEU A 49 -8.38 -7.73 -0.03
N ALA A 50 -7.61 -6.89 0.66
CA ALA A 50 -7.41 -5.49 0.28
C ALA A 50 -6.73 -5.35 -1.10
N LEU A 51 -5.79 -6.25 -1.42
CA LEU A 51 -5.15 -6.31 -2.73
C LEU A 51 -6.15 -6.79 -3.80
N MET A 52 -6.93 -7.83 -3.52
CA MET A 52 -7.92 -8.39 -4.45
C MET A 52 -9.09 -7.44 -4.77
N ALA A 53 -9.47 -6.56 -3.84
CA ALA A 53 -10.61 -5.65 -4.00
C ALA A 53 -10.55 -4.80 -5.27
N GLY A 54 -9.36 -4.29 -5.61
CA GLY A 54 -9.13 -3.47 -6.81
C GLY A 54 -9.38 -4.22 -8.13
N PRO A 55 -8.64 -5.30 -8.44
CA PRO A 55 -8.85 -6.07 -9.65
C PRO A 55 -10.24 -6.69 -9.74
N LEU A 56 -10.81 -7.20 -8.64
CA LEU A 56 -12.17 -7.76 -8.65
C LEU A 56 -13.22 -6.73 -9.08
N ALA A 57 -13.17 -5.52 -8.53
CA ALA A 57 -14.07 -4.43 -8.91
C ALA A 57 -13.90 -4.01 -10.38
N ARG A 58 -12.71 -4.21 -10.97
CA ARG A 58 -12.45 -3.90 -12.39
C ARG A 58 -12.91 -5.01 -13.33
N LEU A 59 -12.72 -6.28 -12.95
CA LEU A 59 -13.06 -7.44 -13.77
C LEU A 59 -14.57 -7.70 -13.81
N ALA A 60 -15.28 -7.39 -12.71
CA ALA A 60 -16.74 -7.52 -12.64
C ALA A 60 -17.37 -6.29 -11.97
N PRO A 61 -17.41 -5.14 -12.66
CA PRO A 61 -17.90 -3.87 -12.10
C PRO A 61 -19.38 -3.89 -11.71
N GLY A 62 -20.19 -4.80 -12.27
CA GLY A 62 -21.59 -5.01 -11.89
C GLY A 62 -21.79 -5.79 -10.59
N VAL A 63 -20.77 -6.53 -10.12
CA VAL A 63 -20.89 -7.45 -8.97
C VAL A 63 -20.13 -6.93 -7.74
N PHE A 64 -18.92 -6.37 -7.95
CA PHE A 64 -18.01 -6.02 -6.86
C PHE A 64 -17.68 -4.52 -6.66
N PRO A 65 -18.51 -3.54 -7.06
CA PRO A 65 -18.14 -2.13 -6.91
C PRO A 65 -18.02 -1.71 -5.43
N TRP A 66 -18.71 -2.41 -4.52
CA TRP A 66 -18.69 -2.18 -3.08
C TRP A 66 -17.35 -2.60 -2.41
N LEU A 67 -16.50 -3.39 -3.07
CA LEU A 67 -15.19 -3.75 -2.54
C LEU A 67 -14.21 -2.58 -2.53
N VAL A 68 -14.35 -1.63 -3.45
CA VAL A 68 -13.46 -0.46 -3.56
C VAL A 68 -13.47 0.38 -2.28
N PRO A 69 -14.63 0.80 -1.73
CA PRO A 69 -14.65 1.52 -0.46
C PRO A 69 -14.30 0.65 0.75
N ALA A 70 -14.51 -0.67 0.69
CA ALA A 70 -14.14 -1.59 1.76
C ALA A 70 -12.62 -1.82 1.86
N ARG A 71 -11.89 -1.67 0.74
CA ARG A 71 -10.43 -1.86 0.65
C ARG A 71 -9.64 -1.12 1.73
N ARG A 72 -10.03 0.11 2.03
CA ARG A 72 -9.35 0.94 3.04
C ARG A 72 -9.49 0.35 4.44
N ALA A 73 -10.70 -0.07 4.82
CA ALA A 73 -10.96 -0.68 6.11
C ALA A 73 -10.18 -1.99 6.28
N LEU A 74 -10.14 -2.82 5.22
CA LEU A 74 -9.33 -4.05 5.19
C LEU A 74 -7.85 -3.76 5.41
N GLY A 75 -7.30 -2.75 4.71
CA GLY A 75 -5.90 -2.34 4.86
C GLY A 75 -5.56 -1.83 6.27
N ILE A 76 -6.43 -0.99 6.86
CA ILE A 76 -6.24 -0.48 8.23
C ILE A 76 -6.22 -1.62 9.24
N TRP A 77 -7.20 -2.53 9.18
CA TRP A 77 -7.26 -3.65 10.12
C TRP A 77 -6.15 -4.68 9.89
N SER A 78 -5.67 -4.83 8.66
CA SER A 78 -4.45 -5.60 8.36
C SER A 78 -3.24 -5.02 9.09
N ALA A 79 -3.06 -3.70 9.03
CA ALA A 79 -1.98 -3.02 9.73
C ALA A 79 -2.09 -3.11 11.27
N VAL A 80 -3.30 -2.95 11.81
CA VAL A 80 -3.56 -3.13 13.26
C VAL A 80 -3.19 -4.55 13.69
N ALA A 81 -3.66 -5.56 12.95
CA ALA A 81 -3.34 -6.95 13.25
C ALA A 81 -1.84 -7.25 13.09
N ALA A 82 -1.17 -6.69 12.08
CA ALA A 82 0.27 -6.82 11.90
C ALA A 82 1.06 -6.17 13.06
N GLY A 83 0.60 -5.02 13.56
CA GLY A 83 1.18 -4.37 14.74
C GLY A 83 1.03 -5.23 16.00
N ILE A 84 -0.15 -5.79 16.26
CA ILE A 84 -0.38 -6.70 17.39
C ILE A 84 0.47 -7.98 17.25
N HIS A 85 0.53 -8.56 16.05
CA HIS A 85 1.40 -9.69 15.75
C HIS A 85 2.86 -9.38 16.08
N PHE A 86 3.36 -8.21 15.65
CA PHE A 86 4.71 -7.76 15.95
C PHE A 86 4.95 -7.59 17.46
N LEU A 87 3.99 -7.06 18.21
CA LEU A 87 4.09 -6.95 19.68
C LEU A 87 4.23 -8.33 20.35
N PHE A 88 3.47 -9.34 19.92
CA PHE A 88 3.64 -10.70 20.43
C PHE A 88 5.01 -11.29 20.11
N VAL A 89 5.56 -10.97 18.93
CA VAL A 89 6.93 -11.40 18.58
C VAL A 89 7.95 -10.73 19.51
N ILE A 90 7.84 -9.42 19.75
CA ILE A 90 8.73 -8.72 20.70
C ILE A 90 8.60 -9.29 22.11
N GLN A 91 7.38 -9.55 22.58
CA GLN A 91 7.15 -10.17 23.88
C GLN A 91 7.78 -11.57 23.98
N MET A 92 7.71 -12.37 22.91
CA MET A 92 8.46 -13.64 22.85
C MET A 92 9.96 -13.40 22.99
N LEU A 93 10.53 -12.41 22.29
CA LEU A 93 11.97 -12.11 22.36
C LEU A 93 12.40 -11.73 23.78
N GLU A 94 11.59 -10.96 24.51
CA GLU A 94 11.84 -10.62 25.92
C GLU A 94 11.77 -11.85 26.83
N PHE A 95 10.77 -12.72 26.64
CA PHE A 95 10.61 -13.96 27.41
C PHE A 95 11.73 -14.98 27.18
N TYR A 96 12.33 -15.02 25.98
CA TYR A 96 13.44 -15.92 25.63
C TYR A 96 14.85 -15.35 25.92
N GLY A 97 14.97 -14.11 26.43
CA GLY A 97 16.22 -13.48 26.90
C GLY A 97 16.86 -12.48 25.92
N VAL A 98 17.34 -11.34 26.45
CA VAL A 98 17.96 -10.20 25.72
C VAL A 98 19.20 -10.57 24.88
N GLU A 99 19.88 -11.67 25.19
CA GLU A 99 21.02 -12.17 24.43
C GLU A 99 20.62 -12.58 22.99
N LYS A 100 19.41 -13.13 22.80
CA LYS A 100 18.88 -13.45 21.47
C LYS A 100 18.47 -12.21 20.67
N LEU A 101 18.10 -11.11 21.34
CA LEU A 101 17.80 -9.83 20.71
C LEU A 101 19.06 -9.23 20.06
N GLN A 102 20.22 -9.33 20.72
CA GLN A 102 21.49 -8.87 20.16
C GLN A 102 21.95 -9.71 18.96
N ASP A 103 21.83 -11.04 19.03
CA ASP A 103 22.19 -11.93 17.91
C ASP A 103 21.27 -11.77 16.70
N LEU A 104 20.01 -11.40 16.93
CA LEU A 104 19.00 -11.27 15.87
C LEU A 104 19.01 -9.89 15.17
N TYR A 105 19.23 -8.80 15.91
CA TYR A 105 19.12 -7.42 15.40
C TYR A 105 20.45 -6.65 15.31
N LEU A 106 21.45 -6.96 16.15
CA LEU A 106 22.63 -6.09 16.33
C LEU A 106 23.95 -6.70 15.84
N ARG A 107 24.00 -8.00 15.49
CA ARG A 107 25.19 -8.61 14.88
C ARG A 107 25.23 -8.41 13.36
N PRO A 108 26.28 -7.78 12.79
CA PRO A 108 26.44 -7.61 11.35
C PRO A 108 26.47 -8.97 10.63
N PRO A 109 25.80 -9.13 9.48
CA PRO A 109 25.72 -10.41 8.76
C PRO A 109 27.06 -10.90 8.17
N LEU A 110 28.16 -10.14 8.30
CA LEU A 110 29.41 -10.39 7.58
C LEU A 110 30.67 -10.30 8.45
N THR A 111 30.56 -10.13 9.77
CA THR A 111 31.75 -10.10 10.64
C THR A 111 32.12 -11.49 11.13
N ALA A 112 33.03 -12.09 10.37
CA ALA A 112 33.92 -13.22 10.69
C ALA A 112 33.26 -14.58 10.98
N PRO A 113 33.79 -15.69 10.42
CA PRO A 113 33.44 -17.02 10.88
C PRO A 113 33.84 -17.10 12.36
N SER A 114 32.84 -17.14 13.24
CA SER A 114 33.08 -17.25 14.67
C SER A 114 33.72 -18.61 14.96
N ILE A 115 35.01 -18.58 15.29
CA ILE A 115 35.76 -19.69 15.92
C ILE A 115 35.24 -19.95 17.36
N ILE A 116 34.19 -19.27 17.79
CA ILE A 116 33.56 -19.46 19.09
C ILE A 116 32.50 -20.55 18.96
N SER A 117 32.86 -21.71 19.48
CA SER A 117 32.02 -22.85 19.82
C SER A 117 30.69 -22.44 20.46
N SER A 118 29.60 -22.41 19.68
CA SER A 118 28.25 -22.67 20.19
C SER A 118 27.75 -23.97 19.56
N SER A 119 28.01 -25.08 20.25
CA SER A 119 27.74 -26.44 19.80
C SER A 119 26.27 -26.80 19.63
N ASP A 120 25.30 -25.89 19.82
CA ASP A 120 23.88 -26.28 19.90
C ASP A 120 22.90 -25.51 19.00
N ILE A 121 23.35 -24.53 18.20
CA ILE A 121 22.46 -23.82 17.25
C ILE A 121 23.11 -23.76 15.88
N ASN A 122 22.56 -24.53 14.95
CA ASN A 122 23.00 -24.59 13.56
C ASN A 122 22.95 -23.17 12.94
N PRO A 123 24.06 -22.62 12.39
CA PRO A 123 24.12 -21.26 11.82
C PRO A 123 23.06 -21.00 10.74
N PHE A 124 22.61 -22.05 10.05
CA PHE A 124 21.50 -21.99 9.11
C PHE A 124 20.18 -21.58 9.79
N TYR A 125 19.91 -21.98 11.03
CA TYR A 125 18.69 -21.58 11.74
C TYR A 125 18.71 -20.13 12.24
N SER A 126 19.88 -19.60 12.61
CA SER A 126 20.00 -18.21 13.08
C SER A 126 19.80 -17.21 11.94
N ASP A 127 20.40 -17.45 10.76
CA ASP A 127 20.32 -16.49 9.64
C ASP A 127 18.94 -16.43 8.99
N TRP A 128 18.27 -17.57 8.84
CA TRP A 128 16.91 -17.59 8.32
C TRP A 128 15.92 -16.95 9.29
N THR A 129 16.09 -17.16 10.59
CA THR A 129 15.24 -16.54 11.62
C THR A 129 15.41 -15.02 11.63
N ARG A 130 16.65 -14.52 11.45
CA ARG A 130 16.94 -13.10 11.24
C ARG A 130 16.20 -12.56 10.02
N ALA A 131 16.33 -13.24 8.88
CA ALA A 131 15.68 -12.82 7.64
C ALA A 131 14.14 -12.79 7.76
N VAL A 132 13.54 -13.81 8.39
CA VAL A 132 12.10 -13.83 8.71
C VAL A 132 11.73 -12.60 9.52
N ASN A 133 12.45 -12.33 10.62
CA ASN A 133 12.10 -11.23 11.50
C ASN A 133 12.28 -9.86 10.83
N TRP A 134 13.37 -9.63 10.11
CA TRP A 134 13.59 -8.35 9.40
C TRP A 134 12.60 -8.08 8.29
N THR A 135 12.25 -9.09 7.49
CA THR A 135 11.21 -8.95 6.45
C THR A 135 9.83 -8.69 7.06
N GLY A 136 9.50 -9.35 8.18
CA GLY A 136 8.28 -9.12 8.94
C GLY A 136 8.21 -7.72 9.54
N THR A 137 9.28 -7.26 10.19
CA THR A 137 9.40 -5.91 10.77
C THR A 137 9.29 -4.83 9.71
N GLY A 138 9.99 -4.99 8.58
CA GLY A 138 9.90 -4.06 7.46
C GLY A 138 8.49 -3.98 6.89
N ALA A 139 7.81 -5.12 6.73
CA ALA A 139 6.41 -5.15 6.30
C ALA A 139 5.47 -4.45 7.31
N ALA A 140 5.61 -4.75 8.60
CA ALA A 140 4.79 -4.16 9.65
C ALA A 140 4.98 -2.64 9.73
N ALA A 141 6.22 -2.16 9.67
CA ALA A 141 6.54 -0.73 9.67
C ALA A 141 5.87 0.01 8.50
N ILE A 142 5.94 -0.55 7.29
CA ILE A 142 5.25 0.03 6.13
C ILE A 142 3.74 0.02 6.35
N LEU A 143 3.14 -1.09 6.75
CA LEU A 143 1.68 -1.19 6.95
C LEU A 143 1.17 -0.21 8.00
N ILE A 144 1.87 -0.08 9.14
CA ILE A 144 1.53 0.87 10.20
C ILE A 144 1.60 2.30 9.66
N PHE A 145 2.67 2.66 8.96
CA PHE A 145 2.82 3.98 8.37
C PHE A 145 1.71 4.30 7.35
N LEU A 146 1.34 3.33 6.51
CA LEU A 146 0.24 3.47 5.55
C LEU A 146 -1.12 3.63 6.24
N ALA A 147 -1.35 2.92 7.35
CA ALA A 147 -2.57 3.06 8.14
C ALA A 147 -2.68 4.43 8.82
N LEU A 148 -1.58 4.92 9.41
CA LEU A 148 -1.52 6.26 10.01
C LEU A 148 -1.77 7.37 8.99
N THR A 149 -1.37 7.15 7.73
CA THR A 149 -1.59 8.08 6.62
C THR A 149 -2.86 7.77 5.82
N SER A 150 -3.70 6.86 6.29
CA SER A 150 -4.95 6.44 5.63
C SER A 150 -6.15 7.31 6.03
N SER A 151 -6.01 8.63 6.16
CA SER A 151 -7.10 9.56 6.49
C SER A 151 -7.41 10.53 5.34
N ASP A 152 -8.66 10.99 5.21
CA ASP A 152 -9.06 11.94 4.16
C ASP A 152 -8.36 13.30 4.36
N THR A 153 -8.00 13.60 5.61
CA THR A 153 -7.17 14.75 5.96
C THR A 153 -5.77 14.62 5.35
N MET A 154 -5.15 13.45 5.48
CA MET A 154 -3.82 13.20 4.91
C MET A 154 -3.84 13.23 3.38
N GLU A 155 -4.89 12.71 2.75
CA GLU A 155 -5.07 12.80 1.29
C GLU A 155 -5.17 14.25 0.81
N ARG A 156 -5.92 15.10 1.52
CA ARG A 156 -6.05 16.53 1.22
C ARG A 156 -4.74 17.29 1.46
N TRP A 157 -4.00 16.94 2.50
CA TRP A 157 -2.75 17.61 2.87
C TRP A 157 -1.60 17.27 1.91
N LEU A 158 -1.40 16.00 1.58
CA LEU A 158 -0.35 15.55 0.65
C LEU A 158 -0.71 15.78 -0.83
N GLY A 159 -2.01 15.93 -1.12
CA GLY A 159 -2.53 15.91 -2.48
C GLY A 159 -2.70 14.49 -3.02
N ALA A 160 -3.73 14.29 -3.84
CA ALA A 160 -4.20 12.97 -4.26
C ALA A 160 -3.11 12.12 -4.95
N GLN A 161 -2.21 12.74 -5.73
CA GLN A 161 -1.17 12.01 -6.46
C GLN A 161 -0.06 11.50 -5.53
N ALA A 162 0.46 12.36 -4.64
CA ALA A 162 1.50 11.96 -3.68
C ALA A 162 0.94 10.95 -2.67
N TRP A 163 -0.29 11.16 -2.19
CA TRP A 163 -0.98 10.21 -1.31
C TRP A 163 -1.16 8.83 -1.98
N LYS A 164 -1.54 8.79 -3.25
CA LYS A 164 -1.61 7.52 -4.00
C LYS A 164 -0.25 6.86 -4.14
N HIS A 165 0.82 7.63 -4.39
CA HIS A 165 2.17 7.08 -4.45
C HIS A 165 2.59 6.46 -3.11
N LEU A 166 2.30 7.15 -2.01
CA LEU A 166 2.52 6.65 -0.65
C LEU A 166 1.77 5.33 -0.44
N GLN A 167 0.46 5.31 -0.68
CA GLN A 167 -0.40 4.14 -0.48
C GLN A 167 -0.05 2.96 -1.42
N ARG A 168 0.68 3.20 -2.51
CA ARG A 168 1.24 2.13 -3.36
C ARG A 168 2.38 1.36 -2.71
N GLN A 169 2.98 1.86 -1.62
CA GLN A 169 3.95 1.08 -0.83
C GLN A 169 3.33 -0.19 -0.22
N VAL A 170 2.00 -0.35 -0.27
CA VAL A 170 1.33 -1.62 0.04
C VAL A 170 1.84 -2.78 -0.82
N TYR A 171 2.31 -2.53 -2.05
CA TYR A 171 2.92 -3.58 -2.87
C TYR A 171 4.31 -3.97 -2.37
N THR A 172 5.09 -3.01 -1.86
CA THR A 172 6.36 -3.28 -1.17
C THR A 172 6.11 -4.10 0.10
N ALA A 173 5.12 -3.72 0.90
CA ALA A 173 4.71 -4.51 2.07
C ALA A 173 4.26 -5.92 1.67
N ALA A 174 3.45 -6.07 0.62
CA ALA A 174 3.01 -7.37 0.13
C ALA A 174 4.18 -8.27 -0.33
N ALA A 175 5.19 -7.69 -0.99
CA ALA A 175 6.40 -8.41 -1.36
C ALA A 175 7.18 -8.87 -0.12
N LEU A 176 7.37 -7.98 0.87
CA LEU A 176 8.03 -8.33 2.13
C LEU A 176 7.25 -9.40 2.92
N VAL A 177 5.92 -9.33 2.98
CA VAL A 177 5.08 -10.37 3.59
C VAL A 177 5.21 -11.71 2.86
N THR A 178 5.26 -11.69 1.54
CA THR A 178 5.47 -12.91 0.73
C THR A 178 6.84 -13.52 1.02
N CYS A 179 7.89 -12.70 1.08
CA CYS A 179 9.22 -13.13 1.48
C CYS A 179 9.23 -13.68 2.91
N HIS A 180 8.68 -12.96 3.89
CA HIS A 180 8.57 -13.38 5.28
C HIS A 180 7.92 -14.76 5.42
N PHE A 181 6.79 -14.96 4.74
CA PHE A 181 6.07 -16.22 4.76
C PHE A 181 6.81 -17.35 4.02
N GLY A 182 7.50 -17.03 2.92
CA GLY A 182 8.31 -17.99 2.19
C GLY A 182 9.56 -18.45 2.94
N LEU A 183 10.19 -17.53 3.68
CA LEU A 183 11.30 -17.86 4.58
C LEU A 183 10.81 -18.78 5.72
N MET A 184 9.63 -18.53 6.29
CA MET A 184 9.01 -19.43 7.27
C MET A 184 8.70 -20.82 6.70
N TRP A 185 8.24 -20.89 5.45
CA TRP A 185 8.01 -22.16 4.76
C TRP A 185 9.31 -22.93 4.57
N ALA A 186 10.37 -22.26 4.12
CA ALA A 186 11.69 -22.86 3.92
C ALA A 186 12.25 -23.47 5.22
N GLN A 187 12.02 -22.83 6.36
CA GLN A 187 12.40 -23.37 7.67
C GLN A 187 11.63 -24.65 8.06
N ARG A 188 10.43 -24.88 7.50
CA ARG A 188 9.51 -25.96 7.89
C ARG A 188 9.26 -27.00 6.80
N LEU A 189 10.11 -27.08 5.77
CA LEU A 189 9.95 -27.97 4.61
C LEU A 189 9.68 -29.45 4.96
N LYS A 190 10.14 -29.93 6.14
CA LYS A 190 9.94 -31.31 6.60
C LYS A 190 8.63 -31.55 7.38
N SER A 191 7.92 -30.50 7.81
CA SER A 191 6.75 -30.62 8.69
C SER A 191 5.55 -29.77 8.26
N SER A 192 5.55 -29.29 6.99
CA SER A 192 4.63 -28.31 6.43
C SER A 192 3.17 -28.48 6.88
N PRO A 193 2.69 -27.69 7.86
CA PRO A 193 1.33 -27.79 8.34
C PRO A 193 0.35 -27.22 7.29
N PRO A 194 -0.89 -27.77 7.17
CA PRO A 194 -1.91 -27.33 6.20
C PRO A 194 -2.17 -25.82 6.20
N LYS A 195 -1.96 -25.17 7.35
CA LYS A 195 -2.17 -23.72 7.55
C LYS A 195 -1.19 -22.85 6.78
N LEU A 196 0.03 -23.33 6.50
CA LEU A 196 0.93 -22.58 5.66
C LEU A 196 0.49 -22.62 4.18
N ALA A 197 -0.12 -23.70 3.73
CA ALA A 197 -0.67 -23.76 2.38
C ALA A 197 -1.77 -22.70 2.15
N TYR A 198 -2.62 -22.45 3.16
CA TYR A 198 -3.64 -21.40 3.13
C TYR A 198 -3.07 -20.01 2.79
N GLY A 199 -1.96 -19.62 3.43
CA GLY A 199 -1.32 -18.34 3.17
C GLY A 199 -0.78 -18.22 1.74
N TRP A 200 -0.17 -19.29 1.22
CA TRP A 200 0.29 -19.32 -0.16
C TRP A 200 -0.86 -19.25 -1.18
N TRP A 201 -1.97 -19.94 -0.94
CA TRP A 201 -3.15 -19.85 -1.79
C TRP A 201 -3.71 -18.42 -1.84
N LEU A 202 -3.78 -17.73 -0.70
CA LEU A 202 -4.20 -16.32 -0.66
C LEU A 202 -3.28 -15.42 -1.47
N LEU A 203 -1.96 -15.53 -1.27
CA LEU A 203 -0.97 -14.71 -1.95
C LEU A 203 -0.96 -14.98 -3.46
N ALA A 204 -1.01 -16.25 -3.87
CA ALA A 204 -1.09 -16.64 -5.28
C ALA A 204 -2.37 -16.12 -5.94
N THR A 205 -3.51 -16.26 -5.28
CA THR A 205 -4.80 -15.74 -5.79
C THR A 205 -4.76 -14.22 -5.93
N ALA A 206 -4.20 -13.52 -4.94
CA ALA A 206 -4.06 -12.07 -5.00
C ALA A 206 -3.17 -11.66 -6.18
N PHE A 207 -2.03 -12.33 -6.35
CA PHE A 207 -1.09 -12.07 -7.44
C PHE A 207 -1.72 -12.29 -8.82
N VAL A 208 -2.39 -13.43 -9.03
CA VAL A 208 -3.10 -13.74 -10.28
C VAL A 208 -4.16 -12.68 -10.58
N LEU A 209 -4.95 -12.27 -9.58
CA LEU A 209 -5.95 -11.23 -9.76
C LEU A 209 -5.32 -9.87 -10.09
N GLN A 210 -4.17 -9.51 -9.50
CA GLN A 210 -3.45 -8.29 -9.91
C GLN A 210 -3.04 -8.34 -11.38
N LEU A 211 -2.46 -9.45 -11.83
CA LEU A 211 -2.07 -9.64 -13.23
C LEU A 211 -3.29 -9.54 -14.17
N ALA A 212 -4.39 -10.20 -13.82
CA ALA A 212 -5.63 -10.14 -14.59
C ALA A 212 -6.19 -8.71 -14.65
N GLY A 213 -6.15 -7.95 -13.55
CA GLY A 213 -6.59 -6.56 -13.52
C GLY A 213 -5.72 -5.63 -14.39
N VAL A 214 -4.39 -5.83 -14.38
CA VAL A 214 -3.46 -5.09 -15.25
C VAL A 214 -3.70 -5.44 -16.72
N ALA A 215 -3.78 -6.74 -17.05
CA ALA A 215 -4.03 -7.22 -18.40
C ALA A 215 -5.35 -6.66 -18.94
N HIS A 216 -6.43 -6.70 -18.14
CA HIS A 216 -7.71 -6.10 -18.52
C HIS A 216 -7.57 -4.60 -18.85
N THR A 217 -6.84 -3.85 -18.03
CA THR A 217 -6.62 -2.40 -18.24
C THR A 217 -5.84 -2.13 -19.53
N VAL A 218 -4.79 -2.90 -19.79
CA VAL A 218 -3.99 -2.76 -21.02
C VAL A 218 -4.82 -3.14 -22.25
N LEU A 219 -5.59 -4.24 -22.19
CA LEU A 219 -6.42 -4.70 -23.29
C LEU A 219 -7.56 -3.72 -23.61
N THR A 220 -8.23 -3.16 -22.61
CA THR A 220 -9.28 -2.15 -22.83
C THR A 220 -8.70 -0.87 -23.42
N TYR A 221 -7.56 -0.40 -22.90
CA TYR A 221 -6.88 0.78 -23.44
C TYR A 221 -6.47 0.59 -24.91
N ARG A 222 -5.87 -0.56 -25.25
CA ARG A 222 -5.50 -0.90 -26.64
C ARG A 222 -6.72 -0.97 -27.56
N ARG A 223 -7.84 -1.53 -27.10
CA ARG A 223 -9.10 -1.56 -27.86
C ARG A 223 -9.65 -0.16 -28.11
N HIS A 224 -9.55 0.75 -27.15
CA HIS A 224 -9.97 2.14 -27.33
C HIS A 224 -9.09 2.87 -28.35
N GLN A 225 -7.76 2.72 -28.27
CA GLN A 225 -6.86 3.30 -29.27
C GLN A 225 -7.10 2.75 -30.68
N ALA A 226 -7.27 1.43 -30.83
CA ALA A 226 -7.54 0.79 -32.11
C ALA A 226 -8.89 1.20 -32.73
N ARG A 227 -9.85 1.65 -31.91
CA ARG A 227 -11.14 2.21 -32.36
C ARG A 227 -11.09 3.71 -32.68
N SER A 228 -9.99 4.39 -32.39
CA SER A 228 -9.74 5.78 -32.77
C SER A 228 -8.63 5.93 -33.83
N PRO A 229 -8.67 5.23 -34.99
CA PRO A 229 -7.76 5.54 -36.08
C PRO A 229 -8.26 6.81 -36.78
N GLY A 230 -7.68 7.97 -36.43
CA GLY A 230 -7.90 9.19 -37.22
C GLY A 230 -8.19 10.51 -36.48
N SER A 231 -7.52 10.81 -35.37
CA SER A 231 -7.25 12.23 -35.03
C SER A 231 -5.78 12.57 -35.32
N THR A 232 -5.31 12.16 -36.49
CA THR A 232 -4.16 12.81 -37.11
C THR A 232 -4.54 14.27 -37.26
N SER A 233 -3.75 15.14 -36.66
CA SER A 233 -3.82 16.59 -36.80
C SER A 233 -3.94 17.02 -38.28
N SER A 234 -5.16 17.16 -38.79
CA SER A 234 -5.44 18.16 -39.81
C SER A 234 -5.65 19.46 -39.06
N ARG A 235 -4.54 20.17 -38.79
CA ARG A 235 -4.60 21.61 -38.52
C ARG A 235 -5.47 22.21 -39.63
N PRO A 236 -6.64 22.81 -39.34
CA PRO A 236 -7.36 23.53 -40.36
C PRO A 236 -6.39 24.59 -40.86
N THR A 237 -5.99 24.52 -42.12
CA THR A 237 -5.42 25.68 -42.80
C THR A 237 -6.45 26.78 -42.64
N GLN A 238 -6.18 27.73 -41.74
CA GLN A 238 -6.95 28.96 -41.68
C GLN A 238 -6.92 29.57 -43.10
N PRO A 239 -8.06 29.90 -43.70
CA PRO A 239 -8.07 30.75 -44.87
C PRO A 239 -7.36 32.06 -44.53
N PRO A 240 -6.67 32.72 -45.49
CA PRO A 240 -6.10 34.04 -45.25
C PRO A 240 -7.18 34.97 -44.70
N ALA A 241 -6.86 35.66 -43.60
CA ALA A 241 -7.79 36.49 -42.85
C ALA A 241 -8.46 37.52 -43.77
N ALA A 242 -9.73 37.30 -44.10
CA ALA A 242 -10.59 38.39 -44.55
C ALA A 242 -10.78 39.34 -43.35
N GLY A 243 -10.45 40.62 -43.56
CA GLY A 243 -10.44 41.64 -42.52
C GLY A 243 -11.74 41.65 -41.71
N ASN A 244 -11.60 41.74 -40.39
CA ASN A 244 -12.73 41.88 -39.49
C ASN A 244 -13.51 43.17 -39.83
N PRO A 245 -14.85 43.12 -39.99
CA PRO A 245 -15.65 44.33 -40.03
C PRO A 245 -15.61 45.04 -38.66
N PRO A 246 -15.76 46.38 -38.62
CA PRO A 246 -15.71 47.14 -37.38
C PRO A 246 -16.81 46.69 -36.41
N ARG A 247 -16.41 46.50 -35.15
CA ARG A 247 -17.28 46.08 -34.05
C ARG A 247 -18.30 47.19 -33.74
N PRO A 248 -19.61 46.90 -33.62
CA PRO A 248 -20.57 47.90 -33.16
C PRO A 248 -20.28 48.30 -31.71
N ALA A 249 -20.40 49.60 -31.43
CA ALA A 249 -20.16 50.20 -30.13
C ALA A 249 -21.13 49.63 -29.07
N ASN A 250 -20.60 49.25 -27.91
CA ASN A 250 -21.37 48.74 -26.78
C ASN A 250 -21.99 49.94 -26.01
N PRO A 251 -23.32 50.05 -25.82
CA PRO A 251 -23.95 51.26 -25.27
C PRO A 251 -23.76 51.50 -23.76
N THR A 252 -23.04 50.65 -23.05
CA THR A 252 -23.02 50.68 -21.57
C THR A 252 -21.63 50.90 -20.94
N GLN A 253 -20.68 51.52 -21.64
CA GLN A 253 -19.46 52.03 -20.99
C GLN A 253 -19.64 53.50 -20.58
N PRO A 254 -19.58 53.84 -19.29
CA PRO A 254 -19.51 55.24 -18.85
C PRO A 254 -18.18 55.86 -19.28
N ALA A 255 -18.25 57.12 -19.74
CA ALA A 255 -17.12 57.87 -20.25
C ALA A 255 -16.03 58.08 -19.18
N ASN A 256 -14.77 57.79 -19.52
CA ASN A 256 -13.63 58.13 -18.68
C ASN A 256 -13.43 59.66 -18.67
N PRO A 257 -13.11 60.27 -17.50
CA PRO A 257 -12.84 61.70 -17.41
C PRO A 257 -11.49 62.05 -18.06
N PRO A 258 -11.32 63.30 -18.55
CA PRO A 258 -10.12 63.72 -19.26
C PRO A 258 -8.91 63.82 -18.33
N HIS A 259 -7.78 63.26 -18.78
CA HIS A 259 -6.47 63.37 -18.15
C HIS A 259 -6.01 64.82 -18.06
N SER A 260 -5.78 65.29 -16.83
CA SER A 260 -5.10 66.55 -16.54
C SER A 260 -3.59 66.46 -16.80
N ALA A 261 -3.06 67.56 -17.29
CA ALA A 261 -1.71 67.74 -17.81
C ALA A 261 -0.58 67.47 -16.80
N SER A 262 0.52 66.93 -17.31
CA SER A 262 1.80 66.77 -16.62
C SER A 262 2.45 68.12 -16.26
N PRO A 263 3.05 68.28 -15.06
CA PRO A 263 3.99 69.35 -14.80
C PRO A 263 5.43 68.89 -15.06
N THR A 264 6.12 69.67 -15.88
CA THR A 264 7.57 69.69 -16.09
C THR A 264 8.32 70.18 -14.85
N HIS A 265 9.41 69.52 -14.45
CA HIS A 265 10.47 70.14 -13.64
C HIS A 265 11.87 69.61 -14.04
N PRO A 266 12.94 70.41 -13.82
CA PRO A 266 14.14 70.49 -14.67
C PRO A 266 15.35 69.68 -14.13
N PRO A 267 16.51 69.64 -14.84
CA PRO A 267 17.62 68.76 -14.49
C PRO A 267 18.60 69.41 -13.50
N VAL A 268 19.20 68.61 -12.62
CA VAL A 268 20.39 69.00 -11.84
C VAL A 268 21.42 67.88 -11.83
N ALA A 269 22.67 68.33 -11.95
CA ALA A 269 23.92 67.67 -12.28
C ALA A 269 24.40 66.60 -11.28
N GLY A 270 25.28 65.74 -11.79
CA GLY A 270 26.05 64.79 -11.02
C GLY A 270 27.21 65.40 -10.23
N GLY A 271 27.66 64.59 -9.28
CA GLY A 271 28.87 64.66 -8.47
C GLY A 271 29.03 63.30 -7.81
#